data_AF-A0AA37GZM7-F1
#
_entry.id   AF-A0AA37GZM7-F1
#
_cell.length_a   1.000
_cell.length_b   1.000
_cell.length_c   1.000
_cell.angle_alpha   90.00
_cell.angle_beta   90.00
_cell.angle_gamma   90.00
#
_symmetry.space_group_name_H-M   'P 1'
#
loop_
_entity.id
_entity.type
_entity.pdbx_description
1 polymer ?
#
loop_
_entity_poly.entity_id
_entity_poly.type
_entity_poly.pdbx_seq_one_letter_code
_entity_poly.pdbx_strand_id
1 'polypeptide(L)'
;MDNTISYDVILGNGTQVVANATSNSDLFWALKGGGSNYGIVTRFVLKTIDMPQATSTYQIFNESAVSAFIKAACDMALHEDASEGAGAVININYNLTTKEAVPQVFGLQETTLSPPSHFANFTAIPAVSRSHNVTTPLYWHSLMDSPNQMFR
;
A
#
# COMPACT_ATOMS: atom_id res chain seq x y z
N MET A 1 -9.36 8.25 3.27
CA MET A 1 -9.48 8.00 4.75
C MET A 1 -10.76 7.22 5.00
N ASP A 2 -10.81 6.04 4.41
CA ASP A 2 -12.10 5.43 4.08
C ASP A 2 -12.58 4.54 5.22
N ASN A 3 -11.64 3.96 5.97
CA ASN A 3 -11.91 3.14 7.15
C ASN A 3 -12.14 3.94 8.43
N THR A 4 -12.10 5.28 8.41
CA THR A 4 -12.35 6.06 9.63
C THR A 4 -13.83 6.10 9.97
N ILE A 5 -14.16 5.73 11.21
CA ILE A 5 -15.51 5.75 11.79
C ILE A 5 -15.77 7.08 12.52
N SER A 6 -14.79 7.59 13.27
CA SER A 6 -14.94 8.82 14.05
C SER A 6 -13.60 9.47 14.40
N TYR A 7 -13.63 10.79 14.63
CA TYR A 7 -12.54 11.60 15.16
C TYR A 7 -12.94 12.29 16.46
N ASP A 8 -12.05 12.34 17.44
CA ASP A 8 -12.11 13.35 18.50
C ASP A 8 -11.23 14.53 18.09
N VAL A 9 -11.79 15.73 18.11
CA VAL A 9 -11.16 16.93 17.54
C VAL A 9 -11.20 18.06 18.55
N ILE A 10 -10.06 18.71 18.78
CA ILE A 10 -9.98 19.99 19.47
C ILE A 10 -10.04 21.10 18.42
N LEU A 11 -11.10 21.91 18.48
CA LEU A 11 -11.30 23.04 17.57
C LEU A 11 -10.39 24.22 17.94
N GLY A 12 -10.29 25.20 17.05
CA GLY A 12 -9.47 26.40 17.27
C GLY A 12 -9.88 27.24 18.49
N ASN A 13 -11.12 27.09 18.98
CA ASN A 13 -11.59 27.73 20.21
C ASN A 13 -11.30 26.89 21.48
N GLY A 14 -10.59 25.76 21.36
CA GLY A 14 -10.24 24.86 22.46
C GLY A 14 -11.32 23.84 22.83
N THR A 15 -12.52 23.89 22.21
CA THR A 15 -13.59 22.93 22.48
C THR A 15 -13.31 21.58 21.86
N GLN A 16 -13.54 20.50 22.62
CA GLN A 16 -13.51 19.14 22.10
C GLN A 16 -14.86 18.75 21.50
N VAL A 17 -14.84 18.23 20.28
CA VAL A 17 -16.01 17.69 19.59
C VAL A 17 -15.73 16.30 19.04
N VAL A 18 -16.79 15.52 18.83
CA VAL A 18 -16.73 14.23 18.13
C VAL A 18 -17.28 14.44 16.72
N ALA A 19 -16.50 14.08 15.72
CA ALA A 19 -16.91 14.11 14.32
C ALA A 19 -17.09 12.67 13.81
N ASN A 20 -18.28 12.35 13.29
CA ASN A 20 -18.61 11.07 12.67
C ASN A 20 -19.75 11.26 11.65
N ALA A 21 -20.27 10.17 11.08
CA ALA A 21 -21.31 10.24 10.06
C ALA A 21 -22.64 10.88 10.53
N THR A 22 -22.91 10.90 11.84
CA THR A 22 -24.18 11.40 12.42
C THR A 22 -24.02 12.62 13.33
N SER A 23 -22.78 13.02 13.68
CA SER A 23 -22.46 14.16 14.54
C SER A 23 -21.29 14.95 13.96
N ASN A 24 -21.45 16.25 13.74
CA ASN A 24 -20.48 17.11 13.04
C ASN A 24 -20.02 16.47 11.71
N SER A 25 -20.97 16.05 10.88
CA SER A 25 -20.73 15.24 9.68
C SER A 25 -20.03 16.00 8.56
N ASP A 26 -20.19 17.33 8.53
CA ASP A 26 -19.44 18.27 7.71
C ASP A 26 -17.95 18.29 8.08
N LEU A 27 -17.65 18.38 9.38
CA LEU A 27 -16.29 18.29 9.91
C LEU A 27 -15.70 16.90 9.65
N PHE A 28 -16.49 15.83 9.84
CA PHE A 28 -16.06 14.47 9.55
C PHE A 28 -15.68 14.27 8.08
N TRP A 29 -16.46 14.82 7.15
CA TRP A 29 -16.14 14.81 5.72
C TRP A 29 -14.88 15.63 5.42
N ALA A 30 -14.77 16.85 5.97
CA ALA A 30 -13.62 17.73 5.76
C ALA A 30 -12.31 17.09 6.26
N LEU A 31 -12.35 16.41 7.39
CA LEU A 31 -11.19 15.71 7.95
C LEU A 31 -10.74 14.50 7.13
N LYS A 32 -11.55 13.98 6.18
CA LYS A 32 -11.17 12.85 5.31
C LYS A 32 -10.29 13.22 4.11
N GLY A 33 -9.77 14.44 4.05
CA GLY A 33 -8.84 14.89 3.01
C GLY A 33 -8.35 16.33 3.15
N GLY A 34 -8.97 17.12 4.01
CA GLY A 34 -8.65 18.54 4.22
C GLY A 34 -7.45 18.83 5.12
N GLY A 35 -6.67 17.81 5.52
CA GLY A 35 -5.50 17.95 6.38
C GLY A 35 -5.81 18.53 7.76
N SER A 36 -4.85 19.24 8.36
CA SER A 36 -4.93 19.78 9.73
C SER A 36 -5.67 21.12 9.84
N ASN A 37 -6.45 21.52 8.84
CA ASN A 37 -7.06 22.85 8.77
C ASN A 37 -8.25 23.05 9.72
N TYR A 38 -8.86 21.97 10.21
CA TYR A 38 -10.15 22.00 10.90
C TYR A 38 -10.08 21.69 12.40
N GLY A 39 -8.87 21.56 12.94
CA GLY A 39 -8.62 21.28 14.35
C GLY A 39 -7.52 20.24 14.55
N ILE A 40 -7.23 19.95 15.83
CA ILE A 40 -6.26 18.94 16.23
C ILE A 40 -7.03 17.65 16.51
N VAL A 41 -6.80 16.62 15.70
CA VAL A 41 -7.36 15.29 15.96
C VAL A 41 -6.55 14.62 17.07
N THR A 42 -7.21 14.26 18.17
CA THR A 42 -6.58 13.61 19.33
C THR A 42 -6.86 12.11 19.38
N ARG A 43 -7.91 11.63 18.70
CA ARG A 43 -8.25 10.21 18.61
C ARG A 43 -8.85 9.87 17.26
N PHE A 44 -8.48 8.70 16.74
CA PHE A 44 -9.09 8.07 15.58
C PHE A 44 -9.79 6.78 16.02
N VAL A 45 -11.02 6.58 15.54
CA VAL A 45 -11.68 5.26 15.60
C VAL A 45 -11.73 4.72 14.18
N LEU A 46 -11.05 3.59 13.95
CA LEU A 46 -10.90 2.99 12.63
C LEU A 46 -11.65 1.65 12.58
N LYS A 47 -12.26 1.36 11.43
CA LYS A 47 -12.71 0.01 11.09
C LYS A 47 -11.49 -0.82 10.68
N THR A 48 -11.30 -1.94 11.35
CA THR A 48 -10.27 -2.92 11.00
C THR A 48 -10.86 -4.02 10.12
N ILE A 49 -10.00 -4.69 9.38
CA ILE A 49 -10.29 -5.92 8.64
C ILE A 49 -9.41 -7.03 9.22
N ASP A 50 -9.88 -8.27 9.16
CA ASP A 50 -9.05 -9.42 9.54
C ASP A 50 -7.82 -9.49 8.65
N MET A 51 -6.71 -9.96 9.21
CA MET A 51 -5.43 -9.96 8.52
C MET A 51 -5.13 -11.33 7.92
N PRO A 52 -5.32 -11.51 6.60
CA PRO A 52 -5.15 -12.79 5.93
C PRO A 52 -3.66 -13.14 5.73
N GLN A 53 -3.40 -14.37 5.31
CA GLN A 53 -2.10 -14.71 4.73
C GLN A 53 -1.95 -13.98 3.39
N ALA A 54 -0.75 -13.48 3.13
CA ALA A 54 -0.46 -12.78 1.90
C ALA A 54 0.87 -13.24 1.31
N THR A 55 0.93 -13.30 -0.01
CA THR A 55 2.16 -13.57 -0.73
C THR A 55 2.78 -12.25 -1.16
N SER A 56 3.98 -12.01 -0.67
CA SER A 56 4.83 -10.91 -1.11
C SER A 56 5.62 -11.32 -2.35
N THR A 57 5.80 -10.41 -3.28
CA THR A 57 6.64 -10.60 -4.47
C THR A 57 7.64 -9.45 -4.58
N TYR A 58 8.88 -9.79 -4.91
CA TYR A 58 9.90 -8.82 -5.29
C TYR A 58 10.57 -9.29 -6.58
N GLN A 59 10.46 -8.49 -7.65
CA GLN A 59 11.01 -8.82 -8.95
C GLN A 59 11.78 -7.63 -9.53
N ILE A 60 13.00 -7.88 -9.99
CA ILE A 60 13.89 -6.92 -10.64
C ILE A 60 14.08 -7.36 -12.09
N PHE A 61 14.02 -6.42 -13.03
CA PHE A 61 14.15 -6.69 -14.46
C PHE A 61 15.32 -5.94 -15.08
N ASN A 62 15.75 -6.39 -16.26
CA ASN A 62 16.72 -5.66 -17.08
C ASN A 62 16.06 -4.50 -17.83
N GLU A 63 16.88 -3.53 -18.27
CA GLU A 63 16.42 -2.39 -19.08
C GLU A 63 15.67 -2.82 -20.35
N SER A 64 16.10 -3.91 -20.98
CA SER A 64 15.44 -4.46 -22.17
C SER A 64 13.97 -4.83 -21.94
N ALA A 65 13.57 -5.04 -20.69
CA ALA A 65 12.21 -5.41 -20.32
C ALA A 65 11.30 -4.21 -20.01
N VAL A 66 11.79 -2.96 -20.05
CA VAL A 66 11.03 -1.75 -19.68
C VAL A 66 9.67 -1.68 -20.39
N SER A 67 9.62 -1.94 -21.70
CA SER A 67 8.37 -1.88 -22.46
C SER A 67 7.36 -2.95 -22.01
N ALA A 68 7.81 -4.19 -21.83
CA ALA A 68 6.95 -5.28 -21.34
C ALA A 68 6.51 -5.02 -19.88
N PHE A 69 7.39 -4.45 -19.06
CA PHE A 69 7.13 -4.09 -17.67
C PHE A 69 6.07 -2.99 -17.56
N ILE A 70 6.17 -1.93 -18.37
CA ILE A 70 5.15 -0.87 -18.44
C ILE A 70 3.81 -1.46 -18.85
N LYS A 71 3.81 -2.36 -19.86
CA LYS A 71 2.58 -3.05 -20.26
C LYS A 71 1.98 -3.88 -19.12
N ALA A 72 2.79 -4.63 -18.38
CA ALA A 72 2.32 -5.39 -17.22
C ALA A 72 1.76 -4.49 -16.11
N ALA A 73 2.37 -3.32 -15.88
CA ALA A 73 1.88 -2.33 -14.92
C ALA A 73 0.55 -1.71 -15.36
N CYS A 74 0.40 -1.36 -16.64
CA CYS A 74 -0.88 -0.89 -17.18
C CYS A 74 -1.96 -1.98 -17.12
N ASP A 75 -1.62 -3.22 -17.48
CA ASP A 75 -2.54 -4.35 -17.45
C ASP A 75 -3.06 -4.59 -16.02
N MET A 76 -2.19 -4.50 -15.01
CA MET A 76 -2.56 -4.59 -13.59
C MET A 76 -3.48 -3.44 -13.15
N ALA A 77 -3.20 -2.20 -13.56
CA ALA A 77 -4.02 -1.04 -13.20
C ALA A 77 -5.40 -1.03 -13.87
N LEU A 78 -5.53 -1.64 -15.05
CA LEU A 78 -6.79 -1.67 -15.82
C LEU A 78 -7.69 -2.85 -15.48
N HIS A 79 -7.13 -3.94 -14.94
CA HIS A 79 -7.85 -5.19 -14.65
C HIS A 79 -7.78 -5.53 -13.17
N GLU A 80 -8.05 -4.54 -12.32
CA GLU A 80 -8.13 -4.74 -10.88
C GLU A 80 -9.42 -5.51 -10.53
N ASP A 81 -9.27 -6.71 -9.98
CA ASP A 81 -10.37 -7.46 -9.38
C ASP A 81 -10.49 -7.07 -7.91
N ALA A 82 -11.59 -6.41 -7.54
CA ALA A 82 -11.83 -5.95 -6.17
C ALA A 82 -12.12 -7.09 -5.17
N SER A 83 -12.24 -8.34 -5.64
CA SER A 83 -12.51 -9.50 -4.78
C SER A 83 -11.29 -10.05 -4.05
N GLU A 84 -10.07 -9.75 -4.51
CA GLU A 84 -8.81 -10.13 -3.86
C GLU A 84 -7.97 -8.89 -3.53
N GLY A 85 -7.56 -8.74 -2.26
CA GLY A 85 -6.71 -7.63 -1.85
C GLY A 85 -5.30 -7.73 -2.43
N ALA A 86 -4.99 -6.94 -3.45
CA ALA A 86 -3.65 -6.86 -4.04
C ALA A 86 -3.15 -5.42 -4.12
N GLY A 87 -1.87 -5.21 -3.87
CA GLY A 87 -1.25 -3.89 -3.95
C GLY A 87 0.22 -3.99 -4.33
N ALA A 88 0.74 -2.98 -5.02
CA ALA A 88 2.13 -2.97 -5.44
C ALA A 88 2.74 -1.56 -5.48
N VAL A 89 4.03 -1.52 -5.21
CA VAL A 89 4.92 -0.41 -5.56
C VAL A 89 5.65 -0.80 -6.83
N ILE A 90 5.43 -0.04 -7.88
CA ILE A 90 5.98 -0.26 -9.22
C ILE A 90 6.84 0.95 -9.54
N ASN A 91 8.12 0.75 -9.82
CA ASN A 91 9.00 1.85 -10.18
C ASN A 91 10.09 1.42 -11.18
N ILE A 92 10.62 2.41 -11.89
CA ILE A 92 11.78 2.24 -12.77
C ILE A 92 12.85 3.20 -12.26
N ASN A 93 13.97 2.66 -11.79
CA ASN A 93 15.09 3.46 -11.32
C ASN A 93 16.09 3.66 -12.46
N TYR A 94 16.54 4.89 -12.68
CA TYR A 94 17.60 5.18 -13.64
C TYR A 94 18.91 5.50 -12.89
N ASN A 95 19.96 4.75 -13.17
CA ASN A 95 21.27 4.96 -12.54
C ASN A 95 22.12 5.93 -13.38
N LEU A 96 22.46 7.09 -12.81
CA LEU A 96 23.23 8.12 -13.52
C LEU A 96 24.68 7.71 -13.84
N THR A 97 25.25 6.76 -13.11
CA THR A 97 26.62 6.29 -13.29
C THR A 97 26.68 5.16 -14.33
N THR A 98 25.86 4.12 -14.17
CA THR A 98 25.84 2.99 -15.13
C THR A 98 25.06 3.31 -16.40
N LYS A 99 24.23 4.37 -16.39
CA LYS A 99 23.33 4.78 -17.48
C LYS A 99 22.24 3.76 -17.82
N GLU A 100 21.93 2.86 -16.90
CA GLU A 100 20.94 1.80 -17.09
C GLU A 100 19.65 2.08 -16.32
N ALA A 101 18.53 1.62 -16.89
CA ALA A 101 17.23 1.61 -16.23
C ALA A 101 16.90 0.23 -15.63
N VAL A 102 16.48 0.21 -14.37
CA VAL A 102 16.13 -1.02 -13.64
C VAL A 102 14.67 -0.94 -13.20
N PRO A 103 13.76 -1.63 -13.91
CA PRO A 103 12.38 -1.82 -13.46
C PRO A 103 12.33 -2.76 -12.26
N GLN A 104 11.49 -2.43 -11.28
CA GLN A 104 11.22 -3.29 -10.14
C GLN A 104 9.77 -3.20 -9.69
N VAL A 105 9.24 -4.33 -9.23
CA VAL A 105 7.93 -4.42 -8.58
C VAL A 105 8.07 -5.08 -7.23
N PHE A 106 7.54 -4.39 -6.21
CA PHE A 106 7.31 -4.94 -4.88
C PHE A 106 5.80 -5.03 -4.67
N GLY A 107 5.29 -6.23 -4.49
CA GLY A 107 3.86 -6.50 -4.48
C GLY A 107 3.43 -7.38 -3.32
N LEU A 108 2.16 -7.27 -2.95
CA LEU A 108 1.50 -8.13 -1.98
C LEU A 108 0.12 -8.49 -2.51
N GLN A 109 -0.26 -9.77 -2.39
CA GLN A 109 -1.59 -10.26 -2.70
C GLN A 109 -2.09 -11.11 -1.53
N GLU A 110 -3.35 -10.93 -1.13
CA GLU A 110 -4.10 -11.78 -0.21
C GLU A 110 -4.28 -13.18 -0.80
N THR A 111 -3.23 -13.99 -0.73
CA THR A 111 -3.19 -15.34 -1.28
C THR A 111 -2.04 -16.12 -0.68
N THR A 112 -2.12 -17.44 -0.77
CA THR A 112 -1.02 -18.36 -0.51
C THR A 112 -0.33 -18.84 -1.80
N LEU A 113 -0.81 -18.39 -2.96
CA LEU A 113 -0.22 -18.71 -4.26
C LEU A 113 1.15 -18.06 -4.45
N SER A 114 2.13 -18.86 -4.86
CA SER A 114 3.50 -18.42 -5.15
C SER A 114 3.97 -19.06 -6.47
N PRO A 115 3.98 -18.33 -7.61
CA PRO A 115 3.81 -16.88 -7.73
C PRO A 115 2.35 -16.41 -7.56
N PRO A 116 2.14 -15.18 -7.03
CA PRO A 116 0.82 -14.59 -6.89
C PRO A 116 0.20 -14.23 -8.25
N SER A 117 -1.09 -14.53 -8.45
CA SER A 117 -1.78 -14.45 -9.75
C SER A 117 -1.87 -13.02 -10.30
N HIS A 118 -2.05 -12.01 -9.44
CA HIS A 118 -2.10 -10.61 -9.86
C HIS A 118 -0.76 -10.12 -10.43
N PHE A 119 0.33 -10.86 -10.18
CA PHE A 119 1.66 -10.55 -10.69
C PHE A 119 2.09 -11.50 -11.81
N ALA A 120 1.17 -12.29 -12.39
CA ALA A 120 1.49 -13.25 -13.45
C ALA A 120 2.13 -12.57 -14.68
N ASN A 121 1.63 -11.40 -15.10
CA ASN A 121 2.17 -10.65 -16.23
C ASN A 121 3.61 -10.18 -16.00
N PHE A 122 3.94 -9.76 -14.77
CA PHE A 122 5.33 -9.46 -14.37
C PHE A 122 6.18 -10.73 -14.32
N THR A 123 5.59 -11.82 -13.82
CA THR A 123 6.26 -13.11 -13.66
C THR A 123 6.58 -13.76 -15.02
N ALA A 124 5.84 -13.44 -16.07
CA ALA A 124 6.10 -13.88 -17.43
C ALA A 124 7.33 -13.20 -18.06
N ILE A 125 7.75 -12.03 -17.55
CA ILE A 125 8.94 -11.31 -18.03
C ILE A 125 10.19 -11.96 -17.42
N PRO A 126 11.28 -12.16 -18.20
CA PRO A 126 12.57 -12.58 -17.65
C PRO A 126 13.10 -11.58 -16.61
N ALA A 127 13.23 -12.02 -15.37
CA ALA A 127 13.71 -11.22 -14.25
C ALA A 127 15.19 -11.51 -13.96
N VAL A 128 15.92 -10.47 -13.53
CA VAL A 128 17.28 -10.57 -12.98
C VAL A 128 17.25 -11.26 -11.62
N SER A 129 16.26 -10.90 -10.81
CA SER A 129 16.02 -11.49 -9.50
C SER A 129 14.52 -11.56 -9.25
N ARG A 130 14.08 -12.65 -8.63
CA ARG A 130 12.68 -12.89 -8.29
C ARG A 130 12.60 -13.63 -6.96
N SER A 131 11.75 -13.13 -6.08
CA SER A 131 11.36 -13.82 -4.86
C SER A 131 9.87 -13.71 -4.63
N HIS A 132 9.29 -14.80 -4.13
CA HIS A 132 7.92 -14.87 -3.67
C HIS A 132 7.93 -15.50 -2.29
N ASN A 133 7.28 -14.87 -1.33
CA ASN A 133 7.25 -15.37 0.03
C ASN A 133 5.84 -15.23 0.61
N VAL A 134 5.26 -16.36 1.01
CA VAL A 134 3.99 -16.41 1.74
C VAL A 134 4.28 -16.04 3.19
N THR A 135 3.67 -14.96 3.66
CA THR A 135 3.86 -14.47 5.03
C THR A 135 2.53 -13.98 5.60
N THR A 136 2.49 -13.79 6.92
CA THR A 136 1.47 -12.95 7.53
C THR A 136 2.13 -11.64 7.92
N PRO A 137 1.45 -10.48 7.79
CA PRO A 137 2.01 -9.24 8.30
C PRO A 137 2.28 -9.32 9.82
N LEU A 138 1.55 -10.16 10.56
CA LEU A 138 1.82 -10.46 11.97
C LEU A 138 3.17 -11.15 12.17
N TYR A 139 3.45 -12.21 11.40
CA TYR A 139 4.75 -12.89 11.45
C TYR A 139 5.88 -11.95 11.02
N TRP A 140 5.68 -11.20 9.95
CA TRP A 140 6.67 -10.20 9.50
C TRP A 140 6.94 -9.14 10.58
N HIS A 141 5.92 -8.64 11.27
CA HIS A 141 6.08 -7.71 12.38
C HIS A 141 6.86 -8.31 13.56
N SER A 142 6.67 -9.60 13.84
CA SER A 142 7.40 -10.29 14.91
C SER A 142 8.91 -10.40 14.65
N LEU A 143 9.35 -10.22 13.41
CA LEU A 143 10.76 -10.22 13.03
C LEU A 143 11.43 -8.84 13.19
N MET A 144 10.66 -7.79 13.50
CA MET A 144 11.21 -6.46 13.73
C MET A 144 11.57 -6.25 15.20
N ASP A 145 12.79 -5.79 15.48
CA ASP A 145 13.28 -5.52 16.83
C ASP A 145 12.55 -4.34 17.48
N SER A 146 12.02 -3.41 16.68
CA SER A 146 11.19 -2.32 17.20
C SER A 146 10.17 -1.81 16.18
N PRO A 147 9.04 -1.22 16.63
CA PRO A 147 8.02 -0.66 15.75
C PRO A 147 8.51 0.45 14.82
N ASN A 148 9.67 1.06 15.11
CA ASN A 148 10.21 2.22 14.40
C ASN A 148 11.22 1.87 13.31
N GLN A 149 11.54 0.59 13.09
CA GLN A 149 12.55 0.19 12.10
C GLN A 149 12.18 0.54 10.65
N MET A 150 10.90 0.76 10.34
CA MET A 150 10.45 1.18 9.00
C MET A 150 10.64 2.68 8.70
N PHE A 151 10.88 3.52 9.71
CA PHE A 151 10.91 4.99 9.56
C PHE A 151 12.32 5.59 9.65
N ARG A 152 13.36 4.76 9.52
CA ARG A 152 14.76 5.18 9.42
C ARG A 152 15.29 4.92 8.02
#